data_AF-A0A2D5ESS5-F1
#
_entry.id   AF-A0A2D5ESS5-F1
#
_cell.length_a   1.000
_cell.length_b   1.000
_cell.length_c   1.000
_cell.angle_alpha   90.00
_cell.angle_beta   90.00
_cell.angle_gamma   90.00
#
_symmetry.space_group_name_H-M   'P 1'
#
loop_
_entity.id
_entity.type
_entity.pdbx_description
1 polymer ?
#
loop_
_entity_poly.entity_id
_entity_poly.type
_entity_poly.pdbx_seq_one_letter_code
_entity_poly.pdbx_strand_id
1 'polypeptide(L)'
;MLVVELLPGAAHGWPEADRYVRSELAQAELEVVALPLEEIDDELALVRAIRAEARRRDALAAVLLLRERGPAGVVVRVWIADEVTGKLVSRELPVQAEDPSPADAALAAVELLHASLVEIRTRVGPARPPRPPAPPAAEAFVARRAPQPPAWRLELALGVTGPLLLDGFSPSLGPRLGLGLARGGLFLDLGLWLGALPARRDEARGEVAIGSAGALVWAGLEAAHGPAALRLGFGVGVLALWGEGEPDAGWEGRRDTTAAAAAGLRLAGRVRLVERVRLELALEAFAALPPSGVEGGVALGLPVLAPSLALIWSVP
;
A
#
# COMPACT_ATOMS: atom_id res chain seq x y z
N MET A 1 -9.16 -19.66 25.26
CA MET A 1 -10.13 -18.53 25.26
C MET A 1 -11.45 -19.09 24.80
N LEU A 2 -12.52 -18.88 25.55
CA LEU A 2 -13.80 -19.51 25.26
C LEU A 2 -14.62 -18.66 24.27
N VAL A 3 -15.08 -19.30 23.19
CA VAL A 3 -16.10 -18.82 22.26
C VAL A 3 -17.29 -19.77 22.40
N VAL A 4 -18.49 -19.22 22.54
CA VAL A 4 -19.71 -20.03 22.51
C VAL A 4 -20.23 -20.06 21.09
N GLU A 5 -20.35 -21.24 20.51
CA GLU A 5 -21.09 -21.43 19.27
C GLU A 5 -22.52 -21.83 19.64
N LEU A 6 -23.50 -21.15 19.10
CA LEU A 6 -24.90 -21.48 19.32
C LEU A 6 -25.40 -22.24 18.09
N LEU A 7 -25.83 -23.47 18.31
CA LEU A 7 -26.37 -24.33 17.28
C LEU A 7 -27.88 -24.06 17.16
N PRO A 8 -28.37 -23.60 15.99
CA PRO A 8 -29.80 -23.37 15.82
C PRO A 8 -30.59 -24.68 15.89
N GLY A 9 -31.90 -24.57 16.09
CA GLY A 9 -32.84 -25.67 15.87
C GLY A 9 -32.73 -26.26 14.46
N ALA A 10 -33.24 -27.48 14.27
CA ALA A 10 -33.08 -28.25 13.03
C ALA A 10 -33.59 -27.54 11.77
N ALA A 11 -34.51 -26.57 11.90
CA ALA A 11 -35.03 -25.77 10.79
C ALA A 11 -34.01 -24.75 10.22
N HIS A 12 -33.04 -24.30 11.03
CA HIS A 12 -32.10 -23.22 10.69
C HIS A 12 -30.62 -23.62 10.83
N GLY A 13 -30.36 -24.81 11.39
CA GLY A 13 -29.02 -25.35 11.61
C GLY A 13 -28.28 -25.65 10.31
N TRP A 14 -26.95 -25.54 10.37
CA TRP A 14 -26.09 -25.88 9.24
C TRP A 14 -24.86 -26.67 9.70
N PRO A 15 -25.02 -27.97 9.97
CA PRO A 15 -24.03 -28.77 10.71
C PRO A 15 -22.64 -28.83 10.06
N GLU A 16 -22.58 -28.78 8.73
CA GLU A 16 -21.31 -28.72 8.00
C GLU A 16 -20.59 -27.39 8.26
N ALA A 17 -21.29 -26.26 8.18
CA ALA A 17 -20.72 -24.94 8.41
C ALA A 17 -20.27 -24.80 9.88
N ASP A 18 -21.09 -25.26 10.83
CA ASP A 18 -20.75 -25.27 12.26
C ASP A 18 -19.49 -26.10 12.54
N ARG A 19 -19.28 -27.20 11.79
CA ARG A 19 -18.05 -28.00 11.90
C ARG A 19 -16.83 -27.24 11.38
N TYR A 20 -16.97 -26.53 10.26
CA TYR A 20 -15.90 -25.70 9.72
C TYR A 20 -15.57 -24.53 10.66
N VAL A 21 -16.58 -23.83 11.18
CA VAL A 21 -16.38 -22.74 12.16
C VAL A 21 -15.60 -23.25 13.36
N ARG A 22 -16.00 -24.40 13.94
CA ARG A 22 -15.24 -25.01 15.04
C ARG A 22 -13.82 -25.36 14.67
N SER A 23 -13.59 -25.92 13.48
CA SER A 23 -12.25 -26.26 13.00
C SER A 23 -11.37 -25.02 12.88
N GLU A 24 -11.86 -23.96 12.25
CA GLU A 24 -11.14 -22.70 12.07
C GLU A 24 -10.86 -21.99 13.40
N LEU A 25 -11.84 -21.95 14.30
CA LEU A 25 -11.68 -21.39 15.64
C LEU A 25 -10.71 -22.23 16.50
N ALA A 26 -10.75 -23.56 16.40
CA ALA A 26 -9.81 -24.44 17.10
C ALA A 26 -8.38 -24.29 16.57
N GLN A 27 -8.20 -24.13 15.25
CA GLN A 27 -6.90 -23.79 14.65
C GLN A 27 -6.36 -22.43 15.15
N ALA A 28 -7.27 -21.52 15.53
CA ALA A 28 -6.95 -20.28 16.19
C ALA A 28 -6.71 -20.40 17.71
N GLU A 29 -6.61 -21.63 18.25
CA GLU A 29 -6.45 -21.92 19.69
C GLU A 29 -7.60 -21.34 20.55
N LEU A 30 -8.78 -21.13 19.95
CA LEU A 30 -10.00 -20.76 20.64
C LEU A 30 -10.75 -22.04 21.05
N GLU A 31 -11.11 -22.10 22.31
CA GLU A 31 -11.97 -23.15 22.85
C GLU A 31 -13.40 -22.84 22.41
N VAL A 32 -14.03 -23.75 21.68
CA VAL A 32 -15.40 -23.57 21.22
C VAL A 32 -16.32 -24.51 21.98
N VAL A 33 -17.32 -23.94 22.64
CA VAL A 33 -18.40 -24.72 23.26
C VAL A 33 -19.66 -24.51 22.46
N ALA A 34 -20.11 -25.59 21.80
CA ALA A 34 -21.35 -25.62 21.06
C ALA A 34 -22.53 -25.84 22.01
N LEU A 35 -23.50 -24.94 22.03
CA LEU A 35 -24.73 -25.06 22.82
C LEU A 35 -25.95 -25.05 21.91
N PRO A 36 -26.93 -25.94 22.14
CA PRO A 36 -28.20 -25.86 21.43
C PRO A 36 -28.92 -24.58 21.83
N LEU A 37 -29.47 -23.87 20.84
CA LEU A 37 -30.36 -22.76 21.06
C LEU A 37 -31.79 -23.20 20.77
N GLU A 38 -32.70 -22.95 21.71
CA GLU A 38 -34.14 -23.15 21.47
C GLU A 38 -34.59 -22.27 20.29
N GLU A 39 -35.62 -22.71 19.55
CA GLU A 39 -36.18 -21.91 18.47
C GLU A 39 -36.76 -20.62 19.04
N ILE A 40 -36.16 -19.48 18.66
CA ILE A 40 -36.55 -18.15 19.09
C ILE A 40 -36.86 -17.34 17.82
N ASP A 41 -38.15 -17.10 17.57
CA ASP A 41 -38.63 -16.35 16.39
C ASP A 41 -38.47 -14.82 16.55
N ASP A 42 -38.27 -14.34 17.78
CA ASP A 42 -38.08 -12.92 18.07
C ASP A 42 -36.59 -12.55 18.07
N GLU A 43 -36.19 -11.71 17.12
CA GLU A 43 -34.81 -11.26 16.96
C GLU A 43 -34.25 -10.64 18.27
N LEU A 44 -35.06 -9.88 19.02
CA LEU A 44 -34.61 -9.27 20.26
C LEU A 44 -34.37 -10.30 21.37
N ALA A 45 -35.22 -11.32 21.48
CA ALA A 45 -35.04 -12.45 22.38
C ALA A 45 -33.82 -13.27 21.98
N LEU A 46 -33.59 -13.45 20.67
CA LEU A 46 -32.42 -14.13 20.13
C LEU A 46 -31.13 -13.42 20.55
N VAL A 47 -31.05 -12.10 20.32
CA VAL A 47 -29.94 -11.25 20.79
C VAL A 47 -29.68 -11.41 22.28
N ARG A 48 -30.74 -11.40 23.09
CA ARG A 48 -30.63 -11.54 24.55
C ARG A 48 -30.11 -12.92 24.94
N ALA A 49 -30.56 -13.98 24.28
CA ALA A 49 -30.10 -15.34 24.52
C ALA A 49 -28.61 -15.49 24.16
N ILE A 50 -28.17 -14.98 23.01
CA ILE A 50 -26.77 -15.02 22.58
C ILE A 50 -25.86 -14.33 23.61
N ARG A 51 -26.23 -13.13 24.06
CA ARG A 51 -25.49 -12.40 25.11
C ARG A 51 -25.53 -13.10 26.46
N ALA A 52 -26.67 -13.65 26.84
CA ALA A 52 -26.82 -14.36 28.10
C ALA A 52 -25.89 -15.57 28.15
N GLU A 53 -25.74 -16.31 27.06
CA GLU A 53 -24.83 -17.45 27.01
C GLU A 53 -23.36 -17.06 26.99
N ALA A 54 -22.99 -16.01 26.23
CA ALA A 54 -21.64 -15.47 26.27
C ALA A 54 -21.23 -15.11 27.73
N ARG A 55 -22.12 -14.42 28.45
CA ARG A 55 -21.88 -14.03 29.85
C ARG A 55 -21.86 -15.20 30.82
N ARG A 56 -22.80 -16.13 30.70
CA ARG A 56 -22.92 -17.29 31.60
C ARG A 56 -21.64 -18.13 31.59
N ARG A 57 -20.95 -18.13 30.45
CA ARG A 57 -19.73 -18.90 30.21
C ARG A 57 -18.45 -18.10 30.36
N ASP A 58 -18.53 -16.80 30.65
CA ASP A 58 -17.38 -15.88 30.62
C ASP A 58 -16.63 -15.96 29.27
N ALA A 59 -17.39 -16.11 28.18
CA ALA A 59 -16.85 -16.22 26.84
C ALA A 59 -16.56 -14.84 26.26
N LEU A 60 -15.53 -14.76 25.42
CA LEU A 60 -15.18 -13.50 24.74
C LEU A 60 -16.25 -13.08 23.74
N ALA A 61 -16.81 -14.08 23.06
CA ALA A 61 -17.88 -13.88 22.13
C ALA A 61 -18.81 -15.10 22.09
N ALA A 62 -20.05 -14.87 21.66
CA ALA A 62 -20.93 -15.92 21.18
C ALA A 62 -21.23 -15.71 19.69
N VAL A 63 -21.11 -16.79 18.91
CA VAL A 63 -21.36 -16.82 17.47
C VAL A 63 -22.57 -17.69 17.20
N LEU A 64 -23.49 -17.20 16.37
CA LEU A 64 -24.63 -17.97 15.87
C LEU A 64 -24.68 -17.83 14.35
N LEU A 65 -24.77 -18.96 13.66
CA LEU A 65 -24.97 -19.02 12.21
C LEU A 65 -26.41 -19.47 11.94
N LEU A 66 -27.16 -18.65 11.21
CA LEU A 66 -28.51 -19.00 10.77
C LEU A 66 -28.56 -19.12 9.26
N ARG A 67 -29.04 -20.26 8.76
CA ARG A 67 -29.38 -20.44 7.35
C ARG A 67 -30.85 -20.09 7.15
N GLU A 68 -31.11 -19.02 6.42
CA GLU A 68 -32.47 -18.55 6.10
C GLU A 68 -32.72 -18.63 4.59
N ARG A 69 -33.94 -18.96 4.17
CA ARG A 69 -34.38 -18.83 2.77
C ARG A 69 -35.14 -17.53 2.60
N GLY A 70 -34.55 -16.57 1.89
CA GLY A 70 -35.17 -15.32 1.50
C GLY A 70 -35.70 -15.34 0.06
N PRO A 71 -36.36 -14.26 -0.38
CA PRO A 71 -36.88 -14.12 -1.74
C PRO A 71 -35.79 -14.14 -2.83
N ALA A 72 -34.56 -13.76 -2.45
CA ALA A 72 -33.40 -13.69 -3.34
C ALA A 72 -32.48 -14.92 -3.24
N GLY A 73 -32.87 -15.97 -2.50
CA GLY A 73 -32.07 -17.18 -2.30
C GLY A 73 -31.77 -17.47 -0.82
N VAL A 74 -30.73 -18.25 -0.57
CA VAL A 74 -30.29 -18.59 0.79
C VAL A 74 -29.40 -17.49 1.35
N VAL A 75 -29.70 -17.01 2.55
CA VAL A 75 -28.91 -16.03 3.30
C VAL A 75 -28.35 -16.70 4.54
N VAL A 76 -27.08 -16.39 4.84
CA VAL A 76 -26.44 -16.82 6.08
C VAL A 76 -26.32 -15.60 6.98
N ARG A 77 -27.05 -15.59 8.10
CA ARG A 77 -26.95 -14.51 9.08
C ARG A 77 -25.99 -14.95 10.18
N VAL A 78 -24.92 -14.18 10.36
CA VAL A 78 -23.94 -14.40 11.42
C VAL A 78 -24.17 -13.36 12.51
N TRP A 79 -24.44 -13.83 13.72
CA TRP A 79 -24.52 -12.99 14.91
C TRP A 79 -23.29 -13.18 15.77
N ILE A 80 -22.72 -12.09 16.24
CA ILE A 80 -21.58 -12.06 17.13
C ILE A 80 -21.91 -11.15 18.31
N ALA A 81 -22.12 -11.73 19.48
CA ALA A 81 -22.17 -10.97 20.73
C ALA A 81 -20.76 -10.89 21.30
N ASP A 82 -20.18 -9.69 21.29
CA ASP A 82 -18.86 -9.42 21.83
C ASP A 82 -19.00 -8.83 23.24
N GLU A 83 -18.58 -9.58 24.27
CA GLU A 83 -18.66 -9.14 25.66
C GLU A 83 -17.54 -8.17 26.06
N VAL A 84 -16.49 -8.04 25.23
CA VAL A 84 -15.42 -7.07 25.43
C VAL A 84 -15.91 -5.68 25.07
N THR A 85 -16.50 -5.51 23.88
CA THR A 85 -17.04 -4.22 23.43
C THR A 85 -18.47 -3.97 23.91
N GLY A 86 -19.21 -5.02 24.29
CA GLY A 86 -20.65 -4.96 24.54
C GLY A 86 -21.47 -4.79 23.25
N LYS A 87 -20.82 -4.92 22.09
CA LYS A 87 -21.49 -4.83 20.79
C LYS A 87 -22.11 -6.17 20.44
N LEU A 88 -23.18 -6.07 19.69
CA LEU A 88 -23.71 -7.19 18.94
C LEU A 88 -23.60 -6.80 17.48
N VAL A 89 -22.91 -7.63 16.71
CA VAL A 89 -22.77 -7.46 15.27
C VAL A 89 -23.61 -8.54 14.60
N SER A 90 -24.48 -8.13 13.70
CA SER A 90 -25.21 -9.01 12.80
C SER A 90 -24.75 -8.71 11.39
N ARG A 91 -24.44 -9.73 10.61
CA ARG A 91 -24.16 -9.55 9.18
C ARG A 91 -24.84 -10.64 8.39
N GLU A 92 -25.50 -10.21 7.33
CA GLU A 92 -26.05 -11.08 6.31
C GLU A 92 -25.00 -11.31 5.23
N LEU A 93 -24.79 -12.57 4.88
CA LEU A 93 -23.92 -12.98 3.79
C LEU A 93 -24.84 -13.40 2.64
N PRO A 94 -24.97 -12.57 1.59
CA PRO A 94 -25.74 -12.94 0.41
C PRO A 94 -24.97 -14.02 -0.35
N VAL A 95 -25.54 -15.22 -0.44
CA VAL A 95 -24.91 -16.28 -1.23
C VAL A 95 -25.55 -16.30 -2.61
N GLN A 96 -24.75 -15.98 -3.63
CA GLN A 96 -25.22 -15.89 -5.02
C GLN A 96 -25.48 -17.26 -5.68
N ALA A 97 -25.19 -18.37 -4.99
CA ALA A 97 -25.41 -19.73 -5.48
C ALA A 97 -26.62 -20.37 -4.77
N GLU A 98 -27.41 -21.15 -5.50
CA GLU A 98 -28.56 -21.91 -4.96
C GLU A 98 -28.17 -22.87 -3.83
N ASP A 99 -26.90 -23.25 -3.73
CA ASP A 99 -26.35 -24.01 -2.61
C ASP A 99 -25.02 -23.39 -2.11
N PRO A 100 -25.02 -22.71 -0.96
CA PRO A 100 -23.81 -22.08 -0.42
C PRO A 100 -22.79 -23.12 0.04
N SER A 101 -21.50 -22.88 -0.21
CA SER A 101 -20.43 -23.70 0.36
C SER A 101 -20.39 -23.52 1.88
N PRO A 102 -20.48 -24.60 2.68
CA PRO A 102 -20.36 -24.51 4.14
C PRO A 102 -19.02 -23.90 4.60
N ALA A 103 -17.96 -24.08 3.81
CA ALA A 103 -16.64 -23.53 4.10
C ALA A 103 -16.60 -22.00 3.95
N ASP A 104 -17.31 -21.45 2.96
CA ASP A 104 -17.33 -20.00 2.70
C ASP A 104 -18.10 -19.26 3.79
N ALA A 105 -19.22 -19.84 4.23
CA ALA A 105 -20.01 -19.32 5.35
C ALA A 105 -19.22 -19.34 6.66
N ALA A 106 -18.48 -20.42 6.91
CA ALA A 106 -17.63 -20.55 8.08
C ALA A 106 -16.49 -19.53 8.07
N LEU A 107 -15.81 -19.38 6.92
CA LEU A 107 -14.73 -18.42 6.76
C LEU A 107 -15.22 -16.98 7.02
N ALA A 108 -16.36 -16.61 6.46
CA ALA A 108 -16.94 -15.29 6.66
C ALA A 108 -17.34 -15.04 8.12
N ALA A 109 -17.87 -16.05 8.83
CA ALA A 109 -18.17 -15.93 10.26
C ALA A 109 -16.90 -15.70 11.10
N VAL A 110 -15.82 -16.41 10.77
CA VAL A 110 -14.51 -16.27 11.43
C VAL A 110 -13.88 -14.91 11.13
N GLU A 111 -13.96 -14.42 9.89
CA GLU A 111 -13.48 -13.09 9.50
C GLU A 111 -14.24 -11.97 10.23
N LEU A 112 -15.55 -12.12 10.43
CA LEU A 112 -16.35 -11.16 11.20
C LEU A 112 -15.97 -11.12 12.67
N LEU A 113 -15.77 -12.30 13.27
CA LEU A 113 -15.29 -12.39 14.64
C LEU A 113 -13.93 -11.72 14.77
N HIS A 114 -13.03 -11.99 13.84
CA HIS A 114 -11.71 -11.36 13.79
C HIS A 114 -11.80 -9.83 13.66
N ALA A 115 -12.64 -9.32 12.76
CA ALA A 115 -12.85 -7.88 12.60
C ALA A 115 -13.38 -7.22 13.88
N SER A 116 -14.34 -7.86 14.57
CA SER A 116 -14.85 -7.38 15.86
C SER A 116 -13.75 -7.32 16.92
N LEU A 117 -12.90 -8.35 16.97
CA LEU A 117 -11.80 -8.43 17.92
C LEU A 117 -10.69 -7.40 17.65
N VAL A 118 -10.44 -7.04 16.38
CA VAL A 118 -9.46 -6.01 16.00
C VAL A 118 -9.92 -4.62 16.46
N GLU A 119 -11.21 -4.31 16.40
CA GLU A 119 -11.73 -2.99 16.81
C GLU A 119 -11.44 -2.69 18.29
N ILE A 120 -11.42 -3.72 19.15
CA ILE A 120 -11.08 -3.64 20.58
C ILE A 120 -9.73 -2.97 20.82
N ARG A 121 -8.72 -3.20 19.96
CA ARG A 121 -7.38 -2.60 20.12
C ARG A 121 -7.30 -1.13 19.75
N THR A 122 -8.26 -0.62 18.98
CA THR A 122 -8.18 0.73 18.39
C THR A 122 -8.93 1.80 19.18
N ARG A 123 -9.80 1.43 20.14
CA ARG A 123 -10.54 2.38 20.99
C ARG A 123 -10.20 2.20 22.47
N VAL A 124 -9.14 2.87 22.93
CA VAL A 124 -9.07 3.32 24.33
C VAL A 124 -9.87 4.63 24.42
N GLY A 125 -11.20 4.51 24.49
CA GLY A 125 -12.12 5.59 24.87
C GLY A 125 -12.43 5.53 26.38
N PRO A 126 -12.88 6.64 27.00
CA PRO A 126 -12.72 6.85 28.43
C PRO A 126 -13.66 5.99 29.31
N ALA A 127 -13.10 5.62 30.47
CA ALA A 127 -13.74 5.22 31.73
C ALA A 127 -14.72 4.02 31.69
N ARG A 128 -14.17 2.81 31.61
CA ARG A 128 -14.71 1.65 32.34
C ARG A 128 -13.69 1.18 33.36
N PRO A 129 -14.13 0.62 34.51
CA PRO A 129 -13.23 0.15 35.56
C PRO A 129 -12.23 -0.88 34.97
N PRO A 130 -10.99 -0.94 35.51
CA PRO A 130 -9.93 -1.74 34.93
C PRO A 130 -10.37 -3.21 34.92
N ARG A 131 -10.72 -3.72 33.75
CA ARG A 131 -10.85 -5.16 33.55
C ARG A 131 -9.46 -5.79 33.67
N PRO A 132 -9.37 -7.02 34.17
CA PRO A 132 -8.10 -7.72 34.30
C PRO A 132 -7.37 -7.74 32.95
N PRO A 133 -6.03 -7.67 32.95
CA PRO A 133 -5.24 -7.70 31.72
C PRO A 133 -5.64 -8.90 30.87
N ALA A 134 -5.73 -8.70 29.57
CA ALA A 134 -6.05 -9.78 28.64
C ALA A 134 -5.04 -10.93 28.85
N PRO A 135 -5.48 -12.19 28.80
CA PRO A 135 -4.57 -13.32 28.98
C PRO A 135 -3.39 -13.23 28.00
N PRO A 136 -2.15 -13.57 28.42
CA PRO A 136 -0.96 -13.48 27.54
C PRO A 136 -1.10 -14.24 26.21
N ALA A 137 -1.90 -15.32 26.19
CA ALA A 137 -2.23 -16.07 24.98
C ALA A 137 -3.08 -15.26 23.99
N ALA A 138 -4.03 -14.44 24.48
CA ALA A 138 -4.83 -13.52 23.66
C ALA A 138 -3.93 -12.43 23.06
N GLU A 139 -3.01 -11.88 23.87
CA GLU A 139 -2.04 -10.91 23.40
C GLU A 139 -1.10 -11.49 22.34
N ALA A 140 -0.63 -12.72 22.54
CA ALA A 140 0.23 -13.44 21.60
C ALA A 140 -0.50 -13.79 20.29
N PHE A 141 -1.75 -14.23 20.35
CA PHE A 141 -2.56 -14.54 19.17
C PHE A 141 -2.77 -13.30 18.29
N VAL A 142 -3.12 -12.16 18.90
CA VAL A 142 -3.32 -10.91 18.16
C VAL A 142 -1.97 -10.26 17.77
N ALA A 143 -0.89 -10.46 18.54
CA ALA A 143 0.45 -9.99 18.17
C ALA A 143 1.08 -10.76 17.00
N ARG A 144 0.79 -12.07 16.87
CA ARG A 144 1.26 -12.91 15.76
C ARG A 144 0.68 -12.52 14.40
N ARG A 145 -0.48 -11.86 14.37
CA ARG A 145 -1.18 -11.44 13.12
C ARG A 145 -1.38 -9.93 12.96
N ALA A 146 -0.99 -9.12 13.94
CA ALA A 146 -0.96 -7.67 13.74
C ALA A 146 -0.05 -7.38 12.55
N PRO A 147 -0.55 -6.78 11.45
CA PRO A 147 0.32 -6.36 10.36
C PRO A 147 1.35 -5.42 10.98
N GLN A 148 2.60 -5.88 11.06
CA GLN A 148 3.66 -5.02 11.57
C GLN A 148 3.61 -3.74 10.74
N PRO A 149 3.56 -2.56 11.39
CA PRO A 149 3.55 -1.31 10.66
C PRO A 149 4.76 -1.34 9.72
N PRO A 150 4.58 -1.06 8.42
CA PRO A 150 5.67 -1.20 7.47
C PRO A 150 6.84 -0.35 7.96
N ALA A 151 7.98 -1.01 8.19
CA ALA A 151 9.21 -0.34 8.54
C ALA A 151 9.65 0.53 7.36
N TRP A 152 10.31 1.65 7.67
CA TRP A 152 11.03 2.42 6.66
C TRP A 152 12.10 1.54 6.05
N ARG A 153 12.19 1.53 4.72
CA ARG A 153 13.23 0.83 3.98
C ARG A 153 14.12 1.87 3.32
N LEU A 154 15.42 1.76 3.51
CA LEU A 154 16.40 2.55 2.79
C LEU A 154 16.57 1.97 1.38
N GLU A 155 16.54 2.81 0.36
CA GLU A 155 16.69 2.42 -1.03
C GLU A 155 17.94 3.09 -1.61
N LEU A 156 18.81 2.31 -2.23
CA LEU A 156 19.95 2.78 -3.00
C LEU A 156 19.67 2.52 -4.47
N ALA A 157 19.88 3.52 -5.33
CA ALA A 157 19.64 3.42 -6.75
C ALA A 157 20.93 3.68 -7.54
N LEU A 158 21.20 2.83 -8.53
CA LEU A 158 22.24 3.04 -9.55
C LEU A 158 21.64 2.75 -10.92
N GLY A 159 21.83 3.68 -11.86
CA GLY A 159 21.22 3.54 -13.17
C GLY A 159 21.77 4.52 -14.18
N VAL A 160 20.98 4.71 -15.24
CA VAL A 160 21.23 5.65 -16.31
C VAL A 160 20.00 6.51 -16.53
N THR A 161 20.21 7.74 -16.94
CA THR A 161 19.14 8.65 -17.36
C THR A 161 19.52 9.37 -18.63
N GLY A 162 18.51 9.70 -19.43
CA GLY A 162 18.69 10.43 -20.68
C GLY A 162 17.83 11.68 -20.76
N PRO A 163 18.25 12.83 -20.19
CA PRO A 163 17.51 14.08 -20.31
C PRO A 163 17.37 14.51 -21.77
N LEU A 164 16.13 14.70 -22.19
CA LEU A 164 15.70 15.20 -23.49
C LEU A 164 15.21 16.64 -23.32
N LEU A 165 15.93 17.57 -23.95
CA LEU A 165 15.48 18.95 -24.09
C LEU A 165 14.56 19.03 -25.32
N LEU A 166 13.37 19.64 -25.17
CA LEU A 166 12.35 19.67 -26.23
C LEU A 166 12.59 20.75 -27.30
N ASP A 167 13.74 21.41 -27.29
CA ASP A 167 14.15 22.49 -28.19
C ASP A 167 15.04 22.02 -29.37
N GLY A 168 15.06 20.70 -29.62
CA GLY A 168 15.78 20.11 -30.75
C GLY A 168 17.22 19.69 -30.44
N PHE A 169 17.62 19.70 -29.16
CA PHE A 169 18.88 19.08 -28.75
C PHE A 169 18.78 17.57 -28.64
N SER A 170 19.88 16.88 -28.98
CA SER A 170 20.02 15.44 -28.81
C SER A 170 19.87 15.04 -27.34
N PRO A 171 19.39 13.82 -27.01
CA PRO A 171 19.43 13.34 -25.62
C PRO A 171 20.84 13.43 -25.06
N SER A 172 20.96 14.00 -23.86
CA SER A 172 22.13 13.72 -23.04
C SER A 172 21.94 12.35 -22.40
N LEU A 173 23.02 11.62 -22.13
CA LEU A 173 22.97 10.32 -21.42
C LEU A 173 24.01 10.33 -20.31
N GLY A 174 23.67 9.74 -19.16
CA GLY A 174 24.61 9.70 -18.05
C GLY A 174 24.19 8.86 -16.85
N PRO A 175 25.12 8.66 -15.90
CA PRO A 175 24.85 7.91 -14.69
C PRO A 175 23.80 8.61 -13.82
N ARG A 176 22.99 7.78 -13.17
CA ARG A 176 22.02 8.18 -12.15
C ARG A 176 22.38 7.48 -10.84
N LEU A 177 22.41 8.25 -9.76
CA LEU A 177 22.51 7.77 -8.39
C LEU A 177 21.26 8.17 -7.64
N GLY A 178 20.83 7.35 -6.68
CA GLY A 178 19.73 7.75 -5.81
C GLY A 178 19.77 7.13 -4.43
N LEU A 179 19.16 7.85 -3.50
CA LEU A 179 19.00 7.47 -2.10
C LEU A 179 17.56 7.75 -1.70
N GLY A 180 16.84 6.75 -1.21
CA GLY A 180 15.43 6.91 -0.87
C GLY A 180 15.01 6.22 0.41
N LEU A 181 13.84 6.58 0.90
CA LEU A 181 13.13 5.97 2.00
C LEU A 181 11.73 5.60 1.50
N ALA A 182 11.29 4.38 1.76
CA ALA A 182 9.95 3.93 1.40
C ALA A 182 9.23 3.29 2.60
N ARG A 183 7.94 3.60 2.77
CA ARG A 183 7.10 3.06 3.84
C ARG A 183 5.63 3.04 3.45
N GLY A 184 5.00 1.86 3.50
CA GLY A 184 3.54 1.74 3.47
C GLY A 184 2.85 2.44 2.30
N GLY A 185 3.45 2.41 1.11
CA GLY A 185 2.93 3.11 -0.07
C GLY A 185 3.35 4.57 -0.19
N LEU A 186 4.24 5.07 0.67
CA LEU A 186 4.88 6.38 0.54
C LEU A 186 6.35 6.19 0.18
N PHE A 187 6.90 7.15 -0.57
CA PHE A 187 8.33 7.24 -0.79
C PHE A 187 8.83 8.68 -0.74
N LEU A 188 10.11 8.81 -0.38
CA LEU A 188 10.93 10.01 -0.49
C LEU A 188 12.26 9.59 -1.11
N ASP A 189 12.70 10.17 -2.20
CA ASP A 189 14.00 9.86 -2.77
C ASP A 189 14.76 11.10 -3.26
N LEU A 190 16.07 11.04 -3.19
CA LEU A 190 17.01 11.98 -3.79
C LEU A 190 17.59 11.29 -5.02
N GLY A 191 17.39 11.88 -6.18
CA GLY A 191 18.00 11.48 -7.44
C GLY A 191 19.07 12.47 -7.87
N LEU A 192 20.25 11.98 -8.22
CA LEU A 192 21.35 12.73 -8.81
C LEU A 192 21.63 12.18 -10.19
N TRP A 193 21.88 13.05 -11.16
CA TRP A 193 22.45 12.63 -12.44
C TRP A 193 23.44 13.64 -12.98
N LEU A 194 24.34 13.10 -13.80
CA LEU A 194 25.36 13.86 -14.50
C LEU A 194 25.30 13.43 -15.97
N GLY A 195 25.05 14.36 -16.89
CA GLY A 195 25.14 14.12 -18.32
C GLY A 195 26.58 13.82 -18.70
N ALA A 196 26.85 12.56 -19.05
CA ALA A 196 28.18 12.11 -19.47
C ALA A 196 28.40 12.38 -20.96
N LEU A 197 27.34 12.31 -21.77
CA LEU A 197 27.34 12.66 -23.18
C LEU A 197 26.59 13.99 -23.36
N PRO A 198 27.28 15.08 -23.74
CA PRO A 198 26.62 16.35 -23.99
C PRO A 198 25.77 16.26 -25.25
N ALA A 199 24.65 16.97 -25.25
CA ALA A 199 23.83 17.17 -26.43
C ALA A 199 24.56 18.11 -27.40
N ARG A 200 24.74 17.69 -28.64
CA ARG A 200 25.43 18.48 -29.67
C ARG A 200 24.45 19.01 -30.70
N ARG A 201 24.75 20.20 -31.21
CA ARG A 201 24.00 20.85 -32.27
C ARG A 201 24.93 21.69 -33.14
N ASP A 202 24.82 21.50 -34.44
CA ASP A 202 25.51 22.33 -35.43
C ASP A 202 24.79 23.69 -35.54
N GLU A 203 25.57 24.75 -35.47
CA GLU A 203 25.13 26.13 -35.67
C GLU A 203 25.90 26.76 -36.83
N ALA A 204 25.43 27.89 -37.34
CA ALA A 204 26.04 28.53 -38.52
C ALA A 204 27.50 29.01 -38.31
N ARG A 205 28.03 28.94 -37.08
CA ARG A 205 29.36 29.45 -36.69
C ARG A 205 30.21 28.41 -35.96
N GLY A 206 29.81 27.14 -35.98
CA GLY A 206 30.48 26.05 -35.27
C GLY A 206 29.50 25.11 -34.57
N GLU A 207 30.02 24.26 -33.70
CA GLU A 207 29.23 23.28 -32.94
C GLU A 207 29.02 23.76 -31.50
N VAL A 208 27.84 23.49 -30.92
CA VAL A 208 27.56 23.74 -29.50
C VAL A 208 27.30 22.42 -28.80
N ALA A 209 28.07 22.15 -27.74
CA ALA A 209 27.88 21.01 -26.85
C ALA A 209 27.27 21.47 -25.52
N ILE A 210 26.15 20.84 -25.13
CA ILE A 210 25.41 21.17 -23.92
C ILE A 210 25.41 19.97 -22.98
N GLY A 211 26.10 20.13 -21.86
CA GLY A 211 26.01 19.20 -20.75
C GLY A 211 24.94 19.61 -19.75
N SER A 212 24.42 18.63 -19.02
CA SER A 212 23.40 18.84 -18.00
C SER A 212 23.71 18.03 -16.74
N ALA A 213 23.32 18.55 -15.59
CA ALA A 213 23.34 17.81 -14.33
C ALA A 213 22.10 18.20 -13.53
N GLY A 214 21.67 17.31 -12.65
CA GLY A 214 20.53 17.59 -11.80
C GLY A 214 20.54 16.83 -10.49
N ALA A 215 19.90 17.46 -9.51
CA ALA A 215 19.65 16.88 -8.20
C ALA A 215 18.20 17.20 -7.82
N LEU A 216 17.34 16.19 -7.69
CA LEU A 216 15.95 16.37 -7.27
C LEU A 216 15.60 15.48 -6.09
N VAL A 217 14.82 16.03 -5.19
CA VAL A 217 14.10 15.29 -4.16
C VAL A 217 12.69 15.04 -4.65
N TRP A 218 12.28 13.78 -4.69
CA TRP A 218 10.93 13.34 -5.06
C TRP A 218 10.22 12.81 -3.83
N ALA A 219 8.94 13.13 -3.69
CA ALA A 219 8.05 12.54 -2.71
C ALA A 219 6.76 12.08 -3.39
N GLY A 220 6.18 10.96 -2.94
CA GLY A 220 4.99 10.45 -3.60
C GLY A 220 4.43 9.16 -3.04
N LEU A 221 3.59 8.56 -3.88
CA LEU A 221 2.83 7.35 -3.59
C LEU A 221 3.38 6.17 -4.39
N GLU A 222 3.36 5.00 -3.76
CA GLU A 222 3.68 3.70 -4.34
C GLU A 222 2.48 2.76 -4.18
N ALA A 223 2.00 2.21 -5.29
CA ALA A 223 1.02 1.14 -5.30
C ALA A 223 1.70 -0.16 -5.75
N ALA A 224 1.77 -1.15 -4.85
CA ALA A 224 2.36 -2.45 -5.14
C ALA A 224 1.29 -3.48 -5.49
N HIS A 225 1.54 -4.29 -6.53
CA HIS A 225 0.72 -5.43 -6.92
C HIS A 225 1.61 -6.62 -7.27
N GLY A 226 1.73 -7.57 -6.34
CA GLY A 226 2.60 -8.74 -6.49
C GLY A 226 4.08 -8.35 -6.64
N PRO A 227 4.78 -8.79 -7.71
CA PRO A 227 6.18 -8.42 -7.94
C PRO A 227 6.35 -7.00 -8.52
N ALA A 228 5.27 -6.37 -8.98
CA ALA A 228 5.31 -5.05 -9.61
C ALA A 228 4.87 -3.94 -8.64
N ALA A 229 5.36 -2.72 -8.87
CA ALA A 229 4.86 -1.53 -8.20
C ALA A 229 4.86 -0.33 -9.16
N LEU A 230 3.91 0.58 -8.97
CA LEU A 230 3.82 1.84 -9.68
C LEU A 230 4.07 2.99 -8.69
N ARG A 231 4.92 3.94 -9.05
CA ARG A 231 5.18 5.17 -8.28
C ARG A 231 4.73 6.39 -9.04
N LEU A 232 4.08 7.30 -8.33
CA LEU A 232 3.78 8.64 -8.79
C LEU A 232 4.34 9.63 -7.77
N GLY A 233 5.16 10.58 -8.21
CA GLY A 233 5.79 11.55 -7.32
C GLY A 233 5.88 12.94 -7.90
N PHE A 234 6.05 13.90 -6.99
CA PHE A 234 6.32 15.29 -7.26
C PHE A 234 7.71 15.59 -6.69
N GLY A 235 8.49 16.39 -7.40
CA GLY A 235 9.84 16.67 -6.98
C GLY A 235 10.23 18.11 -7.17
N VAL A 236 11.22 18.51 -6.39
CA VAL A 236 11.89 19.81 -6.48
C VAL A 236 13.39 19.61 -6.38
N GLY A 237 14.15 20.53 -6.95
CA GLY A 237 15.60 20.45 -6.88
C GLY A 237 16.30 21.52 -7.69
N VAL A 238 17.46 21.16 -8.22
CA VAL A 238 18.33 22.05 -8.98
C VAL A 238 18.74 21.37 -10.28
N LEU A 239 18.76 22.15 -11.35
CA LEU A 239 19.30 21.78 -12.65
C LEU A 239 20.47 22.71 -12.96
N ALA A 240 21.55 22.15 -13.47
CA ALA A 240 22.66 22.89 -14.02
C ALA A 240 22.84 22.52 -15.49
N LEU A 241 23.01 23.52 -16.34
CA LEU A 241 23.43 23.36 -17.72
C LEU A 241 24.77 24.06 -17.92
N TRP A 242 25.61 23.48 -18.75
CA TRP A 242 26.79 24.16 -19.27
C TRP A 242 26.86 23.96 -20.77
N GLY A 243 27.16 25.04 -21.48
CA GLY A 243 27.41 25.05 -22.91
C GLY A 243 28.89 25.27 -23.18
N GLU A 244 29.45 24.51 -24.10
CA GLU A 244 30.78 24.73 -24.66
C GLU A 244 30.63 24.84 -26.19
N GLY A 245 31.00 26.00 -26.74
CA GLY A 245 31.02 26.23 -28.18
C GLY A 245 32.38 25.90 -28.78
N GLU A 246 32.39 25.05 -29.80
CA GLU A 246 33.54 24.77 -30.66
C GLU A 246 33.41 25.62 -31.93
N PRO A 247 34.11 26.78 -32.02
CA PRO A 247 33.93 27.74 -33.10
C PRO A 247 34.57 27.25 -34.41
N ASP A 248 33.95 27.63 -35.54
CA ASP A 248 34.63 27.59 -36.83
C ASP A 248 35.75 28.65 -36.91
N ALA A 249 36.67 28.49 -37.87
CA ALA A 249 37.79 29.42 -38.04
C ALA A 249 37.33 30.89 -38.14
N GLY A 250 37.94 31.75 -37.32
CA GLY A 250 37.62 33.18 -37.25
C GLY A 250 36.59 33.57 -36.19
N TRP A 251 36.08 32.60 -35.42
CA TRP A 251 35.22 32.83 -34.26
C TRP A 251 35.93 32.43 -32.94
N GLU A 252 35.48 33.01 -31.83
CA GLU A 252 35.96 32.66 -30.50
C GLU A 252 34.96 31.73 -29.80
N GLY A 253 35.48 30.67 -29.19
CA GLY A 253 34.68 29.73 -28.42
C GLY A 253 34.27 30.34 -27.10
N ARG A 254 33.08 30.01 -26.63
CA ARG A 254 32.55 30.49 -25.35
C ARG A 254 32.06 29.33 -24.51
N ARG A 255 32.29 29.44 -23.21
CA ARG A 255 31.72 28.55 -22.20
C ARG A 255 30.77 29.34 -21.33
N ASP A 256 29.54 28.88 -21.24
CA ASP A 256 28.53 29.46 -20.36
C ASP A 256 27.99 28.37 -19.43
N THR A 257 27.60 28.76 -18.23
CA THR A 257 27.02 27.85 -17.24
C THR A 257 25.88 28.55 -16.54
N THR A 258 24.76 27.84 -16.38
CA THR A 258 23.57 28.33 -15.69
C THR A 258 23.05 27.25 -14.75
N ALA A 259 22.45 27.67 -13.65
CA ALA A 259 21.75 26.80 -12.74
C ALA A 259 20.42 27.43 -12.35
N ALA A 260 19.41 26.58 -12.16
CA ALA A 260 18.08 27.02 -11.76
C ALA A 260 17.44 26.02 -10.81
N ALA A 261 16.51 26.50 -9.98
CA ALA A 261 15.63 25.61 -9.26
C ALA A 261 14.75 24.86 -10.26
N ALA A 262 14.30 23.67 -9.89
CA ALA A 262 13.43 22.86 -10.74
C ALA A 262 12.29 22.27 -9.93
N ALA A 263 11.16 22.07 -10.60
CA ALA A 263 10.03 21.31 -10.09
C ALA A 263 9.55 20.33 -11.15
N GLY A 264 9.04 19.18 -10.73
CA GLY A 264 8.66 18.15 -11.68
C GLY A 264 7.71 17.08 -11.15
N LEU A 265 7.34 16.21 -12.08
CA LEU A 265 6.54 15.01 -11.89
C LEU A 265 7.38 13.78 -12.26
N ARG A 266 7.10 12.67 -11.59
CA ARG A 266 7.72 11.37 -11.88
C ARG A 266 6.68 10.28 -11.91
N LEU A 267 6.73 9.47 -12.95
CA LEU A 267 6.01 8.20 -13.05
C LEU A 267 7.03 7.08 -13.19
N ALA A 268 6.98 6.06 -12.33
CA ALA A 268 7.91 4.95 -12.39
C ALA A 268 7.24 3.60 -12.21
N GLY A 269 7.57 2.65 -13.07
CA GLY A 269 7.24 1.24 -12.93
C GLY A 269 8.42 0.48 -12.32
N ARG A 270 8.14 -0.38 -11.35
CA ARG A 270 9.14 -1.23 -10.70
C ARG A 270 8.77 -2.69 -10.81
N VAL A 271 9.78 -3.53 -11.02
CA VAL A 271 9.64 -4.99 -10.99
C VAL A 271 10.68 -5.56 -10.05
N ARG A 272 10.24 -6.41 -9.12
CA ARG A 272 11.11 -7.15 -8.21
C ARG A 272 11.86 -8.23 -8.97
N LEU A 273 13.19 -8.14 -8.97
CA LEU A 273 14.06 -9.16 -9.56
C LEU A 273 14.38 -10.24 -8.52
N VAL A 274 14.78 -9.82 -7.33
CA VAL A 274 14.98 -10.66 -6.13
C VAL A 274 14.47 -9.92 -4.89
N GLU A 275 14.46 -10.56 -3.71
CA GLU A 275 13.86 -10.00 -2.50
C GLU A 275 14.29 -8.55 -2.19
N ARG A 276 15.56 -8.21 -2.45
CA ARG A 276 16.16 -6.91 -2.13
C ARG A 276 16.46 -6.04 -3.35
N VAL A 277 16.30 -6.56 -4.58
CA VAL A 277 16.68 -5.82 -5.80
C VAL A 277 15.48 -5.67 -6.71
N ARG A 278 15.21 -4.44 -7.13
CA ARG A 278 14.17 -4.10 -8.10
C ARG A 278 14.79 -3.43 -9.32
N LEU A 279 14.19 -3.67 -10.49
CA LEU A 279 14.41 -2.86 -11.67
C LEU A 279 13.36 -1.75 -11.68
N GLU A 280 13.78 -0.51 -11.92
CA GLU A 280 12.91 0.64 -12.10
C GLU A 280 13.08 1.22 -13.50
N LEU A 281 11.95 1.42 -14.18
CA LEU A 281 11.84 2.25 -15.37
C LEU A 281 11.02 3.48 -14.99
N ALA A 282 11.60 4.67 -15.13
CA ALA A 282 10.94 5.92 -14.76
C ALA A 282 10.94 6.93 -15.92
N LEU A 283 9.90 7.74 -15.96
CA LEU A 283 9.78 8.94 -16.77
C LEU A 283 9.62 10.13 -15.83
N GLU A 284 10.57 11.05 -15.91
CA GLU A 284 10.57 12.29 -15.14
C GLU A 284 10.30 13.46 -16.09
N ALA A 285 9.44 14.39 -15.67
CA ALA A 285 9.17 15.63 -16.37
C ALA A 285 9.42 16.78 -15.41
N PHE A 286 10.34 17.68 -15.72
CA PHE A 286 10.66 18.81 -14.84
C PHE A 286 10.93 20.09 -15.62
N ALA A 287 10.68 21.24 -14.99
CA ALA A 287 10.89 22.56 -15.57
C ALA A 287 11.68 23.44 -14.60
N ALA A 288 12.48 24.37 -15.13
CA ALA A 288 13.24 25.30 -14.31
C ALA A 288 12.40 26.51 -13.85
N LEU A 289 12.77 27.04 -12.68
CA LEU A 289 12.09 28.11 -11.97
C LEU A 289 13.11 29.15 -11.46
N PRO A 290 13.11 30.39 -11.97
CA PRO A 290 12.41 30.85 -13.18
C PRO A 290 12.98 30.20 -14.45
N PRO A 291 12.30 30.31 -15.60
CA PRO A 291 12.88 30.00 -16.90
C PRO A 291 14.23 30.73 -17.07
N SER A 292 15.31 29.98 -17.19
CA SER A 292 16.64 30.50 -17.50
C SER A 292 17.11 29.92 -18.84
N GLY A 293 18.26 30.32 -19.34
CA GLY A 293 18.80 29.75 -20.57
C GLY A 293 20.30 29.93 -20.66
N VAL A 294 20.90 29.22 -21.60
CA VAL A 294 22.29 29.45 -22.02
C VAL A 294 22.23 30.25 -23.32
N GLU A 295 23.12 31.24 -23.49
CA GLU A 295 23.27 31.92 -24.79
C GLU A 295 23.64 30.86 -25.85
N GLY A 296 22.83 30.74 -26.89
CA GLY A 296 22.83 29.57 -27.79
C GLY A 296 21.44 28.97 -28.05
N GLY A 297 20.39 29.52 -27.44
CA GLY A 297 19.00 29.23 -27.79
C GLY A 297 18.31 28.17 -26.92
N VAL A 298 19.01 27.60 -25.94
CA VAL A 298 18.41 26.67 -24.98
C VAL A 298 17.72 27.42 -23.87
N ALA A 299 16.39 27.33 -23.86
CA ALA A 299 15.55 27.85 -22.80
C ALA A 299 15.17 26.71 -21.83
N LEU A 300 15.65 26.80 -20.58
CA LEU A 300 15.20 25.99 -19.44
C LEU A 300 13.73 26.26 -19.04
N GLY A 301 13.02 27.12 -19.79
CA GLY A 301 11.57 27.32 -19.64
C GLY A 301 10.72 26.18 -20.22
N LEU A 302 11.30 25.32 -21.05
CA LEU A 302 10.59 24.15 -21.57
C LEU A 302 10.72 22.96 -20.62
N PRO A 303 9.69 22.11 -20.52
CA PRO A 303 9.77 20.89 -19.73
C PRO A 303 10.83 19.95 -20.33
N VAL A 304 11.69 19.43 -19.47
CA VAL A 304 12.67 18.40 -19.79
C VAL A 304 12.06 17.05 -19.46
N LEU A 305 12.16 16.11 -20.40
CA LEU A 305 11.78 14.71 -20.18
C LEU A 305 13.03 13.88 -19.94
N ALA A 306 13.09 13.16 -18.82
CA ALA A 306 14.22 12.31 -18.48
C ALA A 306 13.74 10.88 -18.24
N PRO A 307 13.69 10.03 -19.28
CA PRO A 307 13.63 8.59 -19.09
C PRO A 307 14.83 8.12 -18.28
N SER A 308 14.61 7.16 -17.38
CA SER A 308 15.67 6.52 -16.62
C SER A 308 15.40 5.05 -16.38
N LEU A 309 16.49 4.30 -16.24
CA LEU A 309 16.50 2.88 -15.91
C LEU A 309 17.47 2.69 -14.74
N ALA A 310 17.02 2.11 -13.64
CA ALA A 310 17.83 1.93 -12.45
C ALA A 310 17.62 0.59 -11.75
N LEU A 311 18.67 0.07 -11.14
CA LEU A 311 18.59 -0.99 -10.14
C LEU A 311 18.45 -0.35 -8.76
N ILE A 312 17.50 -0.85 -7.97
CA ILE A 312 17.18 -0.37 -6.64
C ILE A 312 17.45 -1.48 -5.62
N TRP A 313 18.32 -1.22 -4.65
CA TRP A 313 18.59 -2.09 -3.52
C TRP A 313 17.85 -1.60 -2.28
N SER A 314 17.02 -2.45 -1.68
CA SER A 314 16.35 -2.17 -0.40
C SER A 314 17.17 -2.72 0.77
N VAL A 315 17.49 -1.86 1.72
CA VAL A 315 18.11 -2.18 3.00
C VAL A 315 17.05 -2.01 4.10
N PRO A 316 16.85 -3.03 4.96
CA PRO A 316 15.90 -2.96 6.08
C PRO A 316 16.31 -1.91 7.12
#